data_AF-A0A7T1MLR3-F1
#
_entry.id   AF-A0A7T1MLR3-F1
#
_cell.length_a   1.000
_cell.length_b   1.000
_cell.length_c   1.000
_cell.angle_alpha   90.00
_cell.angle_beta   90.00
_cell.angle_gamma   90.00
#
_symmetry.space_group_name_H-M   'P 1'
#
loop_
_entity.id
_entity.type
_entity.pdbx_description
1 polymer ?
#
loop_
_entity_poly.entity_id
_entity_poly.type
_entity_poly.pdbx_seq_one_letter_code
_entity_poly.pdbx_strand_id
1 'polypeptide(L)'
;MRIAIAGDPHDQWDQSDHALLELIRPDALLLVGDFSDGKPRIPSLLRRLELPLACILGNHDSGHDSSGRTLQRQLDLLGDLHCGWDLRQLSPPGLAVVGARPGSAGGGFHLSRAVRAVFGPVEMRESARRICEAALSADPSLPLLVLSHCGPSGLGSEPGDPCGRDWKASAGDWGDQDLALALEGIRRQRSVPLVVFGHMHHALRRGQGERRSFCRDRSGTAYLNTACVPRHGEDQAGRTLRHFSWVEFRGVELAAVSHRWYGLDGSLHYEQKLWRSEPAPGPAPLAPPAAACSAAVTDSTACSSC
;
A
#
# COMPACT_ATOMS: atom_id res chain seq x y z
N MET A 1 2.42 11.69 -7.37
CA MET A 1 2.47 11.50 -5.91
C MET A 1 3.31 10.27 -5.61
N ARG A 2 4.19 10.34 -4.61
CA ARG A 2 5.14 9.31 -4.20
C ARG A 2 4.93 9.01 -2.73
N ILE A 3 4.74 7.75 -2.37
CA ILE A 3 4.39 7.34 -1.01
C ILE A 3 5.45 6.35 -0.53
N ALA A 4 6.06 6.65 0.62
CA ALA A 4 6.90 5.73 1.34
C ALA A 4 6.04 4.87 2.28
N ILE A 5 6.37 3.59 2.41
CA ILE A 5 5.61 2.66 3.22
C ILE A 5 6.58 1.79 4.01
N ALA A 6 6.36 1.65 5.32
CA ALA A 6 7.07 0.68 6.15
C ALA A 6 6.05 -0.24 6.82
N GLY A 7 6.17 -1.55 6.56
CA GLY A 7 5.39 -2.57 7.23
C GLY A 7 6.23 -3.34 8.24
N ASP A 8 5.55 -3.81 9.29
CA ASP A 8 6.11 -4.65 10.33
C ASP A 8 7.46 -4.13 10.89
N PRO A 9 7.54 -2.88 11.40
CA PRO A 9 8.81 -2.34 11.85
C PRO A 9 9.50 -3.15 12.95
N HIS A 10 8.77 -3.83 13.84
CA HIS A 10 9.33 -4.65 14.93
C HIS A 10 10.49 -3.98 15.68
N ASP A 11 10.23 -2.81 16.27
CA ASP A 11 11.19 -1.91 16.95
C ASP A 11 12.24 -1.23 16.02
N GLN A 12 12.28 -1.55 14.73
CA GLN A 12 13.18 -0.95 13.73
C GLN A 12 12.61 0.34 13.12
N TRP A 13 12.39 1.32 13.99
CA TRP A 13 12.04 2.69 13.62
C TRP A 13 12.66 3.68 14.61
N ASP A 14 13.47 4.60 14.11
CA ASP A 14 14.18 5.58 14.95
C ASP A 14 14.39 6.94 14.25
N GLN A 15 15.17 7.82 14.87
CA GLN A 15 15.47 9.15 14.34
C GLN A 15 16.18 9.12 12.98
N SER A 16 16.92 8.05 12.66
CA SER A 16 17.55 7.91 11.34
C SER A 16 16.51 7.72 10.23
N ASP A 17 15.37 7.08 10.52
CA ASP A 17 14.25 7.00 9.59
C ASP A 17 13.63 8.38 9.34
N HIS A 18 13.51 9.20 10.39
CA HIS A 18 13.00 10.57 10.27
C HIS A 18 13.92 11.44 9.42
N ALA A 19 15.21 11.49 9.75
CA ALA A 19 16.21 12.23 9.00
C ALA A 19 16.26 11.77 7.54
N LEU A 20 16.14 10.46 7.30
CA LEU A 20 16.10 9.92 5.95
C LEU A 20 14.86 10.43 5.17
N LEU A 21 13.67 10.41 5.78
CA LEU A 21 12.45 10.91 5.14
C LEU A 21 12.54 12.39 4.75
N GLU A 22 13.25 13.22 5.52
CA GLU A 22 13.54 14.62 5.18
C GLU A 22 14.44 14.75 3.93
N LEU A 23 15.33 13.78 3.70
CA LEU A 23 16.21 13.75 2.52
C LEU A 23 15.48 13.22 1.27
N ILE A 24 14.80 12.08 1.40
CA ILE A 24 14.15 11.41 0.26
C ILE A 24 12.79 12.03 -0.12
N ARG A 25 12.19 12.81 0.79
CA ARG A 25 10.99 13.65 0.59
C ARG A 25 9.86 12.95 -0.17
N PRO A 26 9.28 11.85 0.35
CA PRO A 26 8.01 11.34 -0.16
C PRO A 26 6.91 12.37 0.09
N ASP A 27 5.81 12.25 -0.63
CA ASP A 27 4.64 13.14 -0.47
C ASP A 27 3.75 12.67 0.71
N ALA A 28 3.84 11.39 1.08
CA ALA A 28 3.16 10.80 2.24
C ALA A 28 3.89 9.55 2.76
N LEU A 29 3.57 9.14 3.98
CA LEU A 29 4.05 7.93 4.64
C LEU A 29 2.91 7.04 5.12
N LEU A 30 3.04 5.73 4.92
CA LEU A 30 2.14 4.73 5.49
C LEU A 30 2.89 3.79 6.41
N LEU A 31 2.33 3.51 7.60
CA LEU A 31 2.84 2.51 8.54
C LEU A 31 1.87 1.35 8.69
N VAL A 32 2.38 0.12 8.56
CA VAL A 32 1.56 -1.10 8.49
C VAL A 32 1.91 -2.06 9.62
N GLY A 33 1.22 -1.87 10.74
CA GLY A 33 1.16 -2.75 11.92
C GLY A 33 2.48 -3.25 12.50
N ASP A 34 2.36 -4.01 13.58
CA ASP A 34 3.44 -4.64 14.32
C ASP A 34 4.65 -3.70 14.54
N PHE A 35 4.35 -2.54 15.13
CA PHE A 35 5.33 -1.49 15.36
C PHE A 35 6.39 -1.96 16.35
N SER A 36 5.98 -2.28 17.58
CA SER A 36 6.92 -2.50 18.68
C SER A 36 6.32 -3.26 19.86
N ASP A 37 5.55 -4.32 19.62
CA ASP A 37 4.95 -5.16 20.68
C ASP A 37 4.22 -4.34 21.77
N GLY A 38 3.48 -3.30 21.38
CA GLY A 38 2.75 -2.41 22.30
C GLY A 38 3.57 -1.38 23.06
N LYS A 39 4.88 -1.25 22.78
CA LYS A 39 5.72 -0.17 23.33
C LYS A 39 5.31 1.18 22.73
N PRO A 40 5.35 2.29 23.49
CA PRO A 40 4.88 3.59 23.04
C PRO A 40 5.88 4.34 22.14
N ARG A 41 7.11 3.81 21.97
CA ARG A 41 8.22 4.52 21.32
C ARG A 41 7.88 4.91 19.88
N ILE A 42 7.49 3.95 19.04
CA ILE A 42 7.20 4.22 17.63
C ILE A 42 6.01 5.17 17.47
N PRO A 43 4.83 4.94 18.11
CA PRO A 43 3.74 5.93 18.09
C PRO A 43 4.18 7.35 18.45
N SER A 44 5.00 7.48 19.50
CA SER A 44 5.52 8.77 19.96
C SER A 44 6.48 9.42 18.95
N LEU A 45 7.22 8.63 18.19
CA LEU A 45 8.06 9.12 17.10
C LEU A 45 7.20 9.53 15.90
N LEU A 46 6.24 8.72 15.47
CA LEU A 46 5.38 9.05 14.32
C LEU A 46 4.66 10.38 14.50
N ARG A 47 4.24 10.73 15.72
CA ARG A 47 3.63 12.03 16.05
C ARG A 47 4.54 13.25 15.87
N ARG A 48 5.85 13.07 15.73
CA ARG A 48 6.82 14.16 15.53
C ARG A 48 7.07 14.48 14.06
N LEU A 49 6.55 13.65 13.14
CA LEU A 49 6.69 13.87 11.71
C LEU A 49 5.70 14.92 11.24
N GLU A 50 6.18 15.89 10.46
CA GLU A 50 5.33 16.85 9.76
C GLU A 50 4.77 16.29 8.43
N LEU A 51 5.31 15.16 7.99
CA LEU A 51 4.91 14.47 6.76
C LEU A 51 3.48 13.91 6.87
N PRO A 52 2.61 14.08 5.84
CA PRO A 52 1.29 13.46 5.81
C PRO A 52 1.40 11.95 5.98
N LEU A 53 0.73 11.42 7.01
CA LEU A 53 0.93 10.05 7.46
C LEU A 53 -0.39 9.38 7.81
N ALA A 54 -0.57 8.14 7.39
CA ALA A 54 -1.63 7.26 7.89
C ALA A 54 -1.03 5.93 8.38
N CYS A 55 -1.63 5.32 9.40
CA CYS A 55 -1.14 4.06 9.91
C CYS A 55 -2.27 3.15 10.39
N ILE A 56 -1.98 1.85 10.47
CA ILE A 56 -2.87 0.87 11.08
C ILE A 56 -2.10 0.00 12.06
N LEU A 57 -2.71 -0.36 13.19
CA LEU A 57 -2.11 -1.24 14.19
C LEU A 57 -2.28 -2.72 13.81
N GLY A 58 -1.24 -3.51 14.08
CA GLY A 58 -1.18 -4.96 13.88
C GLY A 58 -1.46 -5.75 15.15
N ASN A 59 -1.39 -7.09 15.05
CA ASN A 59 -1.71 -7.96 16.18
C ASN A 59 -0.72 -7.81 17.35
N HIS A 60 0.56 -7.55 17.06
CA HIS A 60 1.59 -7.38 18.08
C HIS A 60 1.46 -6.06 18.86
N ASP A 61 0.80 -5.05 18.30
CA ASP A 61 0.68 -3.73 18.95
C ASP A 61 -0.20 -3.74 20.22
N SER A 62 -0.92 -4.82 20.47
CA SER A 62 -1.60 -5.06 21.74
C SER A 62 -0.64 -5.47 22.88
N GLY A 63 0.62 -5.80 22.58
CA GLY A 63 1.64 -6.16 23.58
C GLY A 63 1.28 -7.38 24.44
N HIS A 64 0.53 -8.33 23.90
CA HIS A 64 -0.04 -9.47 24.63
C HIS A 64 -0.98 -9.09 25.80
N ASP A 65 -1.42 -7.85 25.89
CA ASP A 65 -2.36 -7.37 26.92
C ASP A 65 -3.81 -7.63 26.49
N SER A 66 -4.39 -8.72 27.00
CA SER A 66 -5.79 -9.08 26.73
C SER A 66 -6.83 -8.11 27.29
N SER A 67 -6.45 -7.20 28.20
CA SER A 67 -7.37 -6.20 28.76
C SER A 67 -7.66 -5.03 27.82
N GLY A 68 -6.86 -4.87 26.76
CA GLY A 68 -7.00 -3.79 25.79
C GLY A 68 -6.38 -2.47 26.22
N ARG A 69 -5.84 -2.32 27.45
CA ARG A 69 -5.24 -1.05 27.91
C ARG A 69 -4.04 -0.65 27.08
N THR A 70 -3.16 -1.61 26.73
CA THR A 70 -2.02 -1.33 25.85
C THR A 70 -2.48 -0.86 24.48
N LEU A 71 -3.45 -1.54 23.87
CA LEU A 71 -4.02 -1.15 22.57
C LEU A 71 -4.66 0.24 22.63
N GLN A 72 -5.46 0.52 23.66
CA GLN A 72 -6.06 1.85 23.87
C GLN A 72 -4.98 2.93 23.97
N ARG A 73 -3.91 2.70 24.74
CA ARG A 73 -2.80 3.64 24.85
C ARG A 73 -2.10 3.89 23.50
N GLN A 74 -1.95 2.86 22.67
CA GLN A 74 -1.38 3.03 21.32
C GLN A 74 -2.29 3.93 20.46
N LEU A 75 -3.60 3.70 20.50
CA LEU A 75 -4.59 4.53 19.81
C LEU A 75 -4.56 5.98 20.31
N ASP A 76 -4.50 6.19 21.63
CA ASP A 76 -4.43 7.53 22.22
C ASP A 76 -3.17 8.29 21.79
N LEU A 77 -2.04 7.59 21.68
CA LEU A 77 -0.77 8.18 21.22
C LEU A 77 -0.79 8.52 19.73
N LEU A 78 -1.34 7.64 18.90
CA LEU A 78 -1.42 7.86 17.45
C LEU A 78 -2.47 8.91 17.10
N GLY A 79 -3.56 8.97 17.87
CA GLY A 79 -4.70 9.83 17.62
C GLY A 79 -5.24 9.62 16.21
N ASP A 80 -5.35 10.72 15.47
CA ASP A 80 -5.89 10.75 14.11
C ASP A 80 -5.01 10.04 13.08
N LEU A 81 -3.73 9.75 13.38
CA LEU A 81 -2.85 9.03 12.45
C LEU A 81 -3.35 7.60 12.17
N HIS A 82 -3.99 6.97 13.15
CA HIS A 82 -4.51 5.61 13.02
C HIS A 82 -5.85 5.60 12.28
N CYS A 83 -5.98 4.80 11.22
CA CYS A 83 -7.16 4.78 10.35
C CYS A 83 -7.99 3.49 10.40
N GLY A 84 -7.74 2.55 11.34
CA GLY A 84 -8.47 1.28 11.38
C GLY A 84 -9.99 1.45 11.47
N TRP A 85 -10.73 0.84 10.55
CA TRP A 85 -12.18 1.02 10.31
C TRP A 85 -12.63 2.46 9.99
N ASP A 86 -11.72 3.34 9.60
CA ASP A 86 -12.02 4.74 9.34
C ASP A 86 -11.29 5.25 8.08
N LEU A 87 -11.70 6.43 7.64
CA LEU A 87 -11.08 7.18 6.56
C LEU A 87 -10.11 8.21 7.12
N ARG A 88 -8.89 8.20 6.60
CA ARG A 88 -7.93 9.29 6.74
C ARG A 88 -7.60 9.87 5.37
N GLN A 89 -8.05 11.10 5.12
CA GLN A 89 -7.66 11.85 3.92
C GLN A 89 -6.42 12.68 4.21
N LEU A 90 -5.37 12.49 3.41
CA LEU A 90 -4.11 13.23 3.52
C LEU A 90 -4.16 14.42 2.55
N SER A 91 -4.16 15.64 3.09
CA SER A 91 -4.20 16.88 2.30
C SER A 91 -3.20 17.92 2.86
N PRO A 92 -2.15 18.28 2.10
CA PRO A 92 -1.63 17.56 0.91
C PRO A 92 -1.24 16.10 1.26
N PRO A 93 -1.05 15.18 0.29
CA PRO A 93 -0.98 15.37 -1.16
C PRO A 93 -2.28 15.12 -1.95
N GLY A 94 -3.40 14.82 -1.29
CA GLY A 94 -4.64 14.39 -1.94
C GLY A 94 -4.70 12.87 -2.10
N LEU A 95 -4.75 12.15 -0.98
CA LEU A 95 -4.86 10.69 -0.93
C LEU A 95 -5.94 10.29 0.08
N ALA A 96 -6.86 9.42 -0.31
CA ALA A 96 -7.80 8.79 0.60
C ALA A 96 -7.24 7.45 1.09
N VAL A 97 -6.98 7.33 2.39
CA VAL A 97 -6.51 6.09 3.03
C VAL A 97 -7.61 5.53 3.92
N VAL A 98 -8.08 4.33 3.64
CA VAL A 98 -9.06 3.63 4.47
C VAL A 98 -8.40 2.50 5.21
N GLY A 99 -8.48 2.50 6.54
CA GLY A 99 -7.98 1.37 7.32
C GLY A 99 -8.98 0.22 7.36
N ALA A 100 -8.47 -0.99 7.17
CA ALA A 100 -9.21 -2.21 7.43
C ALA A 100 -9.35 -2.48 8.94
N ARG A 101 -9.58 -3.74 9.31
CA ARG A 101 -9.65 -4.17 10.69
C ARG A 101 -8.30 -3.99 11.42
N PRO A 102 -8.24 -3.21 12.51
CA PRO A 102 -7.02 -3.08 13.32
C PRO A 102 -6.77 -4.34 14.16
N GLY A 103 -5.50 -4.65 14.41
CA GLY A 103 -5.10 -5.74 15.31
C GLY A 103 -5.39 -7.14 14.79
N SER A 104 -5.63 -7.30 13.48
CA SER A 104 -5.84 -8.61 12.85
C SER A 104 -4.59 -9.47 12.93
N ALA A 105 -4.74 -10.78 13.15
CA ALA A 105 -3.65 -11.76 13.01
C ALA A 105 -3.86 -12.69 11.79
N GLY A 106 -4.74 -12.30 10.86
CA GLY A 106 -5.01 -13.01 9.61
C GLY A 106 -5.85 -14.28 9.78
N GLY A 107 -5.80 -15.17 8.80
CA GLY A 107 -6.45 -16.49 8.87
C GLY A 107 -7.98 -16.44 8.97
N GLY A 108 -8.62 -15.51 8.27
CA GLY A 108 -10.08 -15.32 8.26
C GLY A 108 -10.54 -14.22 9.21
N PHE A 109 -11.75 -14.35 9.77
CA PHE A 109 -12.28 -13.34 10.69
C PHE A 109 -12.19 -13.77 12.17
N HIS A 110 -11.36 -13.08 12.94
CA HIS A 110 -11.34 -13.19 14.38
C HIS A 110 -10.92 -11.87 15.02
N LEU A 111 -11.51 -11.52 16.17
CA LEU A 111 -11.02 -10.44 17.01
C LEU A 111 -10.17 -11.01 18.14
N SER A 112 -9.08 -10.35 18.51
CA SER A 112 -8.35 -10.67 19.73
C SER A 112 -9.15 -10.23 20.96
N ARG A 113 -8.77 -10.71 22.15
CA ARG A 113 -9.39 -10.22 23.41
C ARG A 113 -9.15 -8.72 23.60
N ALA A 114 -7.95 -8.24 23.26
CA ALA A 114 -7.58 -6.83 23.35
C ALA A 114 -8.45 -5.96 22.42
N VAL A 115 -8.62 -6.38 21.15
CA VAL A 115 -9.45 -5.65 20.17
C VAL A 115 -10.91 -5.63 20.61
N ARG A 116 -11.46 -6.74 21.12
CA ARG A 116 -12.82 -6.77 21.68
C ARG A 116 -12.99 -5.87 22.90
N ALA A 117 -11.97 -5.77 23.76
CA ALA A 117 -12.02 -4.94 24.95
C ALA A 117 -12.06 -3.43 24.61
N VAL A 118 -11.38 -3.04 23.53
CA VAL A 118 -11.32 -1.63 23.08
C VAL A 118 -12.51 -1.25 22.22
N PHE A 119 -12.81 -2.05 21.19
CA PHE A 119 -13.80 -1.69 20.16
C PHE A 119 -15.17 -2.35 20.37
N GLY A 120 -15.30 -3.20 21.37
CA GLY A 120 -16.49 -4.04 21.57
C GLY A 120 -16.55 -5.22 20.59
N PRO A 121 -17.64 -5.99 20.61
CA PRO A 121 -17.87 -7.03 19.64
C PRO A 121 -18.13 -6.41 18.26
N VAL A 122 -17.38 -6.87 17.25
CA VAL A 122 -17.61 -6.54 15.84
C VAL A 122 -17.68 -7.85 15.07
N GLU A 123 -18.73 -8.01 14.27
CA GLU A 123 -18.91 -9.19 13.42
C GLU A 123 -18.25 -8.99 12.05
N MET A 124 -18.04 -10.08 11.31
CA MET A 124 -17.37 -10.02 10.00
C MET A 124 -18.06 -9.09 9.01
N ARG A 125 -19.40 -9.20 8.89
CA ARG A 125 -20.18 -8.35 7.98
C ARG A 125 -20.18 -6.90 8.41
N GLU A 126 -20.20 -6.64 9.71
CA GLU A 126 -20.11 -5.30 10.27
C GLU A 126 -18.74 -4.68 10.02
N SER A 127 -17.65 -5.43 10.23
CA SER A 127 -16.29 -5.01 9.89
C SER A 127 -16.18 -4.65 8.40
N ALA A 128 -16.66 -5.53 7.51
CA ALA A 128 -16.66 -5.28 6.08
C ALA A 128 -17.48 -4.04 5.70
N ARG A 129 -18.64 -3.84 6.33
CA ARG A 129 -19.50 -2.68 6.13
C ARG A 129 -18.79 -1.38 6.52
N ARG A 130 -18.13 -1.33 7.69
CA ARG A 130 -17.37 -0.14 8.13
C ARG A 130 -16.27 0.24 7.14
N ILE A 131 -15.51 -0.75 6.67
CA ILE A 131 -14.45 -0.53 5.67
C ILE A 131 -15.05 0.00 4.36
N CYS A 132 -16.16 -0.58 3.92
CA CYS A 132 -16.86 -0.15 2.71
C CYS A 132 -17.39 1.29 2.84
N GLU A 133 -18.08 1.61 3.94
CA GLU A 133 -18.63 2.95 4.18
C GLU A 133 -17.53 4.01 4.28
N ALA A 134 -16.41 3.73 4.95
CA ALA A 134 -15.25 4.62 5.00
C ALA A 134 -14.65 4.89 3.62
N ALA A 135 -14.61 3.88 2.74
CA ALA A 135 -14.14 4.05 1.36
C ALA A 135 -15.10 4.84 0.47
N LEU A 136 -16.41 4.73 0.72
CA LEU A 136 -17.43 5.45 -0.04
C LEU A 136 -17.65 6.87 0.46
N SER A 137 -17.30 7.18 1.71
CA SER A 137 -17.32 8.55 2.24
C SER A 137 -16.13 9.40 1.76
N ALA A 138 -15.06 8.77 1.27
CA ALA A 138 -13.90 9.45 0.73
C ALA A 138 -14.22 10.21 -0.57
N ASP A 139 -13.55 11.36 -0.77
CA ASP A 139 -13.70 12.13 -2.00
C ASP A 139 -13.45 11.22 -3.24
N PRO A 140 -14.44 11.10 -4.16
CA PRO A 140 -14.33 10.22 -5.32
C PRO A 140 -13.27 10.65 -6.32
N SER A 141 -12.81 11.91 -6.27
CA SER A 141 -11.75 12.43 -7.13
C SER A 141 -10.32 12.07 -6.66
N LEU A 142 -10.17 11.58 -5.42
CA LEU A 142 -8.88 11.17 -4.88
C LEU A 142 -8.57 9.69 -5.18
N PRO A 143 -7.29 9.32 -5.38
CA PRO A 143 -6.88 7.92 -5.33
C PRO A 143 -7.27 7.31 -3.99
N LEU A 144 -7.90 6.15 -4.04
CA LEU A 144 -8.27 5.37 -2.85
C LEU A 144 -7.22 4.28 -2.60
N LEU A 145 -6.69 4.25 -1.38
CA LEU A 145 -5.79 3.21 -0.89
C LEU A 145 -6.42 2.55 0.33
N VAL A 146 -6.45 1.22 0.35
CA VAL A 146 -6.85 0.46 1.55
C VAL A 146 -5.61 0.00 2.29
N LEU A 147 -5.54 0.30 3.59
CA LEU A 147 -4.43 -0.03 4.48
C LEU A 147 -4.88 -1.08 5.49
N SER A 148 -4.21 -2.23 5.56
CA SER A 148 -4.56 -3.30 6.48
C SER A 148 -3.33 -3.93 7.10
N HIS A 149 -3.40 -4.50 8.31
CA HIS A 149 -2.25 -5.26 8.81
C HIS A 149 -2.09 -6.57 8.03
N CYS A 150 -3.17 -7.33 7.87
CA CYS A 150 -3.17 -8.54 7.05
C CYS A 150 -3.82 -8.27 5.70
N GLY A 151 -3.33 -8.92 4.65
CA GLY A 151 -3.96 -8.85 3.31
C GLY A 151 -5.31 -9.56 3.28
N PRO A 152 -6.13 -9.39 2.22
CA PRO A 152 -7.42 -10.06 2.10
C PRO A 152 -7.27 -11.55 1.83
N SER A 153 -8.28 -12.34 2.24
CA SER A 153 -8.39 -13.73 1.79
C SER A 153 -8.50 -13.83 0.25
N GLY A 154 -8.05 -14.95 -0.30
CA GLY A 154 -7.96 -15.23 -1.73
C GLY A 154 -6.55 -15.09 -2.30
N LEU A 155 -5.56 -14.75 -1.47
CA LEU A 155 -4.17 -14.48 -1.86
C LEU A 155 -3.15 -15.42 -1.19
N GLY A 156 -3.57 -16.58 -0.69
CA GLY A 156 -2.68 -17.49 0.07
C GLY A 156 -2.84 -18.98 -0.27
N SER A 157 -2.81 -19.35 -1.56
CA SER A 157 -2.91 -20.76 -1.96
C SER A 157 -1.64 -21.55 -1.61
N GLU A 158 -0.48 -20.95 -1.80
CA GLU A 158 0.84 -21.53 -1.54
C GLU A 158 1.60 -20.76 -0.45
N PRO A 159 2.59 -21.36 0.26
CA PRO A 159 3.34 -20.68 1.31
C PRO A 159 4.01 -19.37 0.87
N GLY A 160 4.49 -19.33 -0.38
CA GLY A 160 5.14 -18.15 -0.99
C GLY A 160 4.19 -17.08 -1.50
N ASP A 161 2.87 -17.28 -1.45
CA ASP A 161 1.89 -16.29 -1.89
C ASP A 161 1.80 -15.10 -0.92
N PRO A 162 1.26 -13.93 -1.34
CA PRO A 162 1.25 -12.73 -0.49
C PRO A 162 0.60 -12.93 0.89
N CYS A 163 -0.41 -13.79 0.98
CA CYS A 163 -1.10 -14.16 2.22
C CYS A 163 -0.95 -15.65 2.57
N GLY A 164 0.06 -16.33 2.05
CA GLY A 164 0.24 -17.78 2.22
C GLY A 164 0.90 -18.19 3.54
N ARG A 165 0.27 -19.06 4.32
CA ARG A 165 0.87 -19.58 5.56
C ARG A 165 2.10 -20.46 5.28
N ASP A 166 3.21 -20.17 5.96
CA ASP A 166 4.52 -20.83 5.79
C ASP A 166 5.10 -21.47 7.08
N TRP A 167 4.44 -21.31 8.24
CA TRP A 167 4.90 -21.90 9.52
C TRP A 167 4.27 -23.25 9.88
N LYS A 168 3.39 -23.80 9.03
CA LYS A 168 2.80 -25.15 9.21
C LYS A 168 3.00 -25.98 7.95
N ALA A 169 2.93 -27.30 8.09
CA ALA A 169 3.12 -28.24 6.99
C ALA A 169 2.07 -28.08 5.87
N SER A 170 0.82 -27.75 6.22
CA SER A 170 -0.19 -27.38 5.22
C SER A 170 -0.15 -25.89 4.95
N ALA A 171 0.02 -25.55 3.67
CA ALA A 171 -0.28 -24.22 3.14
C ALA A 171 -1.74 -23.85 3.47
N GLY A 172 -2.03 -22.56 3.48
CA GLY A 172 -3.37 -22.09 3.72
C GLY A 172 -3.44 -20.58 3.64
N ASP A 173 -4.62 -20.11 3.25
CA ASP A 173 -4.87 -18.69 3.12
C ASP A 173 -4.93 -18.05 4.51
N TRP A 174 -4.03 -17.10 4.73
CA TRP A 174 -3.90 -16.35 5.98
C TRP A 174 -4.41 -14.92 5.86
N GLY A 175 -5.20 -14.61 4.82
CA GLY A 175 -5.80 -13.30 4.65
C GLY A 175 -7.11 -13.10 5.45
N ASP A 176 -7.54 -11.84 5.52
CA ASP A 176 -8.74 -11.36 6.20
C ASP A 176 -9.99 -11.50 5.32
N GLN A 177 -11.02 -12.20 5.83
CA GLN A 177 -12.27 -12.47 5.13
C GLN A 177 -13.16 -11.22 5.01
N ASP A 178 -13.21 -10.40 6.06
CA ASP A 178 -13.94 -9.15 6.08
C ASP A 178 -13.34 -8.11 5.11
N LEU A 179 -12.02 -8.08 4.97
CA LEU A 179 -11.36 -7.23 3.98
C LEU A 179 -11.69 -7.69 2.55
N ALA A 180 -11.64 -8.99 2.27
CA ALA A 180 -12.04 -9.52 0.96
C ALA A 180 -13.50 -9.14 0.62
N LEU A 181 -14.41 -9.28 1.59
CA LEU A 181 -15.82 -8.90 1.44
C LEU A 181 -16.00 -7.39 1.23
N ALA A 182 -15.26 -6.56 1.97
CA ALA A 182 -15.30 -5.11 1.81
C ALA A 182 -14.84 -4.67 0.41
N LEU A 183 -13.73 -5.21 -0.07
CA LEU A 183 -13.17 -4.89 -1.39
C LEU A 183 -14.15 -5.24 -2.51
N GLU A 184 -14.88 -6.35 -2.41
CA GLU A 184 -15.95 -6.69 -3.35
C GLU A 184 -17.05 -5.60 -3.37
N GLY A 185 -17.48 -5.14 -2.19
CA GLY A 185 -18.47 -4.08 -2.06
C GLY A 185 -18.02 -2.74 -2.62
N ILE A 186 -16.79 -2.32 -2.32
CA ILE A 186 -16.22 -1.03 -2.74
C ILE A 186 -16.08 -0.98 -4.27
N ARG A 187 -15.57 -2.05 -4.88
CA ARG A 187 -15.32 -2.14 -6.33
C ARG A 187 -16.56 -1.99 -7.20
N ARG A 188 -17.75 -2.25 -6.65
CA ARG A 188 -19.02 -2.03 -7.35
C ARG A 188 -19.35 -0.54 -7.53
N GLN A 189 -18.67 0.34 -6.79
CA GLN A 189 -18.99 1.78 -6.74
C GLN A 189 -17.81 2.67 -7.11
N ARG A 190 -16.57 2.28 -6.79
CA ARG A 190 -15.36 3.01 -7.17
C ARG A 190 -14.14 2.10 -7.32
N SER A 191 -13.12 2.58 -8.03
CA SER A 191 -11.86 1.86 -8.17
C SER A 191 -11.09 1.79 -6.84
N VAL A 192 -10.42 0.65 -6.63
CA VAL A 192 -9.44 0.46 -5.55
C VAL A 192 -8.10 0.16 -6.19
N PRO A 193 -7.29 1.17 -6.54
CA PRO A 193 -6.02 0.95 -7.25
C PRO A 193 -5.00 0.17 -6.42
N LEU A 194 -4.99 0.34 -5.10
CA LEU A 194 -3.98 -0.27 -4.23
C LEU A 194 -4.53 -0.68 -2.86
N VAL A 195 -4.19 -1.90 -2.46
CA VAL A 195 -4.30 -2.43 -1.09
C VAL A 195 -2.89 -2.67 -0.57
N VAL A 196 -2.56 -2.05 0.56
CA VAL A 196 -1.26 -2.16 1.23
C VAL A 196 -1.44 -2.92 2.53
N PHE A 197 -0.61 -3.94 2.74
CA PHE A 197 -0.65 -4.75 3.95
C PHE A 197 0.71 -5.30 4.37
N GLY A 198 0.76 -5.95 5.53
CA GLY A 198 1.97 -6.50 6.13
C GLY A 198 1.73 -7.91 6.69
N HIS A 199 2.17 -8.15 7.93
CA HIS A 199 2.05 -9.37 8.73
C HIS A 199 2.82 -10.59 8.20
N MET A 200 2.61 -10.93 6.94
CA MET A 200 3.24 -12.08 6.29
C MET A 200 4.63 -11.67 5.81
N HIS A 201 5.65 -11.85 6.64
CA HIS A 201 7.01 -11.40 6.35
C HIS A 201 7.53 -11.91 4.99
N HIS A 202 8.36 -11.09 4.33
CA HIS A 202 8.95 -11.41 3.01
C HIS A 202 9.79 -12.68 3.06
N ALA A 203 10.74 -12.76 4.00
CA ALA A 203 11.52 -13.97 4.21
C ALA A 203 10.62 -15.08 4.78
N LEU A 204 10.52 -16.19 4.06
CA LEU A 204 9.75 -17.35 4.50
C LEU A 204 10.43 -18.04 5.68
N ARG A 205 9.62 -18.57 6.59
CA ARG A 205 10.10 -19.31 7.77
C ARG A 205 11.00 -20.47 7.35
N ARG A 206 12.00 -20.76 8.18
CA ARG A 206 12.93 -21.89 8.01
C ARG A 206 13.72 -21.86 6.70
N GLY A 207 13.97 -20.67 6.14
CA GLY A 207 14.81 -20.52 4.94
C GLY A 207 14.17 -21.06 3.67
N GLN A 208 12.83 -21.06 3.60
CA GLN A 208 12.08 -21.58 2.45
C GLN A 208 12.05 -20.65 1.23
N GLY A 209 12.79 -19.55 1.27
CA GLY A 209 12.89 -18.56 0.19
C GLY A 209 12.16 -17.26 0.52
N GLU A 210 11.72 -16.56 -0.53
CA GLU A 210 11.09 -15.24 -0.45
C GLU A 210 9.63 -15.30 -0.90
N ARG A 211 8.80 -14.56 -0.18
CA ARG A 211 7.38 -14.38 -0.47
C ARG A 211 7.21 -13.45 -1.66
N ARG A 212 6.25 -13.77 -2.53
CA ARG A 212 5.74 -12.83 -3.53
C ARG A 212 5.06 -11.67 -2.79
N SER A 213 5.69 -10.51 -2.81
CA SER A 213 5.21 -9.32 -2.10
C SER A 213 4.24 -8.46 -2.91
N PHE A 214 4.00 -8.79 -4.18
CA PHE A 214 3.11 -8.03 -5.06
C PHE A 214 2.29 -8.94 -5.98
N CYS A 215 1.00 -8.62 -6.14
CA CYS A 215 0.18 -9.17 -7.21
C CYS A 215 -0.90 -8.17 -7.66
N ARG A 216 -1.54 -8.45 -8.79
CA ARG A 216 -2.73 -7.72 -9.28
C ARG A 216 -3.84 -8.69 -9.60
N ASP A 217 -5.07 -8.33 -9.26
CA ASP A 217 -6.24 -9.08 -9.70
C ASP A 217 -6.75 -8.64 -11.07
N ARG A 218 -7.76 -9.35 -11.56
CA ARG A 218 -8.43 -9.08 -12.84
C ARG A 218 -9.22 -7.77 -12.86
N SER A 219 -9.57 -7.24 -11.69
CA SER A 219 -10.23 -5.93 -11.55
C SER A 219 -9.21 -4.78 -11.59
N GLY A 220 -7.91 -5.10 -11.68
CA GLY A 220 -6.83 -4.13 -11.76
C GLY A 220 -6.29 -3.67 -10.42
N THR A 221 -6.86 -4.11 -9.29
CA THR A 221 -6.36 -3.75 -7.96
C THR A 221 -4.99 -4.38 -7.73
N ALA A 222 -4.04 -3.56 -7.30
CA ALA A 222 -2.76 -4.01 -6.81
C ALA A 222 -2.82 -4.36 -5.32
N TYR A 223 -2.11 -5.41 -4.94
CA TYR A 223 -1.93 -5.85 -3.56
C TYR A 223 -0.44 -5.85 -3.28
N LEU A 224 -0.03 -5.06 -2.28
CA LEU A 224 1.36 -4.90 -1.89
C LEU A 224 1.55 -5.29 -0.43
N ASN A 225 2.31 -6.37 -0.22
CA ASN A 225 2.81 -6.76 1.08
C ASN A 225 4.12 -6.02 1.37
N THR A 226 4.17 -5.24 2.45
CA THR A 226 5.30 -4.39 2.84
C THR A 226 6.06 -4.91 4.07
N ALA A 227 5.82 -6.14 4.50
CA ALA A 227 6.44 -6.78 5.68
C ALA A 227 7.90 -7.21 5.42
N CYS A 228 8.77 -6.25 5.12
CA CYS A 228 10.22 -6.50 4.98
C CYS A 228 10.86 -6.52 6.36
N VAL A 229 11.15 -7.71 6.88
CA VAL A 229 11.68 -7.89 8.24
C VAL A 229 12.96 -8.73 8.19
N PRO A 230 14.12 -8.19 8.60
CA PRO A 230 14.33 -6.82 9.11
C PRO A 230 14.29 -5.75 8.00
N ARG A 231 13.83 -4.53 8.33
CA ARG A 231 13.87 -3.34 7.45
C ARG A 231 15.09 -2.44 7.69
N HIS A 232 15.72 -2.54 8.86
CA HIS A 232 17.05 -2.01 9.10
C HIS A 232 18.06 -3.10 8.77
N GLY A 233 19.05 -2.78 7.94
CA GLY A 233 20.08 -3.73 7.55
C GLY A 233 21.43 -3.08 7.31
N GLU A 234 22.43 -3.90 7.02
CA GLU A 234 23.74 -3.48 6.55
C GLU A 234 24.08 -4.26 5.29
N ASP A 235 24.71 -3.59 4.32
CA ASP A 235 25.22 -4.28 3.13
C ASP A 235 26.63 -4.85 3.33
N GLN A 236 27.15 -5.51 2.29
CA GLN A 236 28.49 -6.12 2.33
C GLN A 236 29.63 -5.11 2.55
N ALA A 237 29.39 -3.82 2.29
CA ALA A 237 30.36 -2.75 2.52
C ALA A 237 30.21 -2.13 3.93
N GLY A 238 29.33 -2.67 4.78
CA GLY A 238 29.04 -2.15 6.12
C GLY A 238 28.19 -0.88 6.11
N ARG A 239 27.53 -0.54 4.98
CA ARG A 239 26.65 0.62 4.92
C ARG A 239 25.32 0.29 5.58
N THR A 240 24.92 1.11 6.54
CA THR A 240 23.60 1.04 7.16
C THR A 240 22.50 1.44 6.17
N LEU A 241 21.49 0.58 6.05
CA LEU A 241 20.38 0.75 5.12
C LEU A 241 19.02 0.78 5.82
N ARG A 242 18.07 1.47 5.19
CA ARG A 242 16.65 1.51 5.58
C ARG A 242 15.78 1.10 4.40
N HIS A 243 14.93 0.10 4.60
CA HIS A 243 13.93 -0.30 3.62
C HIS A 243 12.68 0.58 3.70
N PHE A 244 12.17 0.94 2.53
CA PHE A 244 10.80 1.39 2.32
C PHE A 244 10.22 0.68 1.11
N SER A 245 8.99 0.19 1.22
CA SER A 245 8.17 -0.02 0.03
C SER A 245 7.78 1.35 -0.53
N TRP A 246 7.76 1.47 -1.85
CA TRP A 246 7.57 2.73 -2.54
C TRP A 246 6.56 2.59 -3.65
N VAL A 247 5.54 3.45 -3.62
CA VAL A 247 4.51 3.50 -4.66
C VAL A 247 4.38 4.90 -5.24
N GLU A 248 4.06 4.95 -6.53
CA GLU A 248 3.87 6.21 -7.25
C GLU A 248 2.49 6.21 -7.90
N PHE A 249 1.76 7.30 -7.71
CA PHE A 249 0.48 7.57 -8.35
C PHE A 249 0.62 8.70 -9.37
N ARG A 250 -0.08 8.55 -10.49
CA ARG A 250 -0.30 9.59 -11.51
C ARG A 250 -1.79 9.91 -11.55
N GLY A 251 -2.18 11.02 -10.91
CA GLY A 251 -3.59 11.27 -10.62
C GLY A 251 -4.14 10.19 -9.70
N VAL A 252 -5.26 9.58 -10.08
CA VAL A 252 -5.90 8.48 -9.32
C VAL A 252 -5.31 7.10 -9.61
N GLU A 253 -4.48 6.98 -10.64
CA GLU A 253 -3.96 5.69 -11.13
C GLU A 253 -2.60 5.35 -10.51
N LEU A 254 -2.43 4.08 -10.15
CA LEU A 254 -1.14 3.55 -9.71
C LEU A 254 -0.18 3.48 -10.91
N ALA A 255 1.01 4.03 -10.77
CA ALA A 255 2.00 4.15 -11.84
C ALA A 255 3.25 3.29 -11.63
N ALA A 256 3.69 3.10 -10.38
CA ALA A 256 4.86 2.26 -10.07
C ALA A 256 4.79 1.68 -8.66
N VAL A 257 5.40 0.51 -8.48
CA VAL A 257 5.58 -0.19 -7.20
C VAL A 257 6.97 -0.77 -7.12
N SER A 258 7.67 -0.54 -6.02
CA SER A 258 9.02 -1.05 -5.78
C SER A 258 9.31 -1.24 -4.29
N HIS A 259 10.32 -2.06 -3.99
CA HIS A 259 11.01 -2.04 -2.70
C HIS A 259 12.33 -1.30 -2.85
N ARG A 260 12.66 -0.42 -1.91
CA ARG A 260 13.83 0.46 -1.99
C ARG A 260 14.62 0.42 -0.70
N TRP A 261 15.94 0.36 -0.83
CA TRP A 261 16.88 0.44 0.28
C TRP A 261 17.74 1.68 0.12
N TYR A 262 17.64 2.56 1.12
CA TYR A 262 18.34 3.82 1.14
C TYR A 262 19.47 3.80 2.17
N GLY A 263 20.58 4.45 1.84
CA GLY A 263 21.60 4.83 2.81
C GLY A 263 21.09 5.97 3.68
N LEU A 264 21.72 6.18 4.84
CA LEU A 264 21.35 7.27 5.76
C LEU A 264 21.62 8.68 5.20
N ASP A 265 22.38 8.76 4.10
CA ASP A 265 22.61 9.99 3.33
C ASP A 265 21.50 10.28 2.30
N GLY A 266 20.47 9.44 2.22
CA GLY A 266 19.38 9.56 1.25
C GLY A 266 19.65 8.92 -0.11
N SER A 267 20.83 8.33 -0.33
CA SER A 267 21.15 7.67 -1.58
C SER A 267 20.39 6.34 -1.72
N LEU A 268 19.86 6.06 -2.92
CA LEU A 268 19.19 4.80 -3.23
C LEU A 268 20.23 3.76 -3.64
N HIS A 269 20.42 2.71 -2.84
CA HIS A 269 21.41 1.67 -3.10
C HIS A 269 20.84 0.44 -3.79
N TYR A 270 19.57 0.09 -3.51
CA TYR A 270 18.91 -1.03 -4.15
C TYR A 270 17.44 -0.71 -4.42
N GLU A 271 16.98 -1.07 -5.62
CA GLU A 271 15.58 -0.97 -6.02
C GLU A 271 15.13 -2.30 -6.66
N GLN A 272 14.16 -2.95 -6.04
CA GLN A 272 13.42 -4.04 -6.65
C GLN A 272 12.14 -3.48 -7.25
N LYS A 273 12.10 -3.38 -8.59
CA LYS A 273 10.89 -2.96 -9.31
C LYS A 273 9.90 -4.12 -9.36
N LEU A 274 8.74 -3.96 -8.74
CA LEU A 274 7.69 -4.98 -8.72
C LEU A 274 6.73 -4.80 -9.89
N TRP A 275 6.39 -3.55 -10.20
CA TRP A 275 5.47 -3.22 -11.27
C TRP A 275 5.60 -1.77 -11.72
N ARG A 276 5.29 -1.51 -12.99
CA ARG A 276 5.17 -0.18 -13.56
C ARG A 276 4.07 -0.17 -14.62
N SER A 277 3.26 0.89 -14.64
CA SER A 277 2.29 1.10 -15.72
C SER A 277 3.05 1.39 -17.02
N GLU A 278 2.55 0.89 -18.15
CA GLU A 278 3.04 1.35 -19.44
C GLU A 278 2.85 2.88 -19.57
N PRO A 279 3.77 3.59 -20.24
CA PRO A 279 3.54 4.97 -20.59
C PRO A 279 2.26 5.04 -21.44
N ALA A 280 1.42 6.06 -21.20
CA ALA A 280 0.27 6.28 -22.06
C ALA A 280 0.75 6.34 -23.52
N PRO A 281 0.07 5.70 -24.47
CA PRO A 281 0.44 5.83 -25.87
C PRO A 281 0.49 7.33 -26.19
N GLY A 282 1.61 7.78 -26.74
CA GLY A 282 1.76 9.17 -27.16
C GLY A 282 0.64 9.56 -28.13
N PRO A 283 0.32 10.85 -28.27
CA PRO A 283 -0.64 11.29 -29.28
C PRO A 283 -0.22 10.68 -30.63
N ALA A 284 -1.17 10.01 -31.30
CA ALA A 284 -0.92 9.47 -32.62
C ALA A 284 -0.34 10.58 -33.50
N PRO A 285 0.71 10.31 -34.29
CA PRO A 285 1.26 11.32 -35.19
C PRO A 285 0.13 11.86 -36.06
N LEU A 286 0.00 13.19 -36.09
CA LEU A 286 -0.95 13.88 -36.95
C LEU A 286 -0.76 13.35 -38.37
N ALA A 287 -1.84 12.83 -38.97
CA ALA A 287 -1.81 12.36 -40.34
C ALA A 287 -1.26 13.48 -41.24
N PRO A 288 -0.35 13.17 -42.19
CA PRO A 288 0.16 14.18 -43.09
C PRO A 288 -1.02 14.82 -43.86
N PRO A 289 -0.99 16.13 -44.10
CA PRO A 289 -2.04 16.79 -44.86
C PRO A 289 -2.18 16.11 -46.23
N ALA A 290 -3.44 15.85 -46.62
CA ALA A 290 -3.75 15.26 -47.92
C ALA A 290 -3.09 16.10 -49.02
N ALA A 291 -2.30 15.45 -49.88
CA ALA A 291 -1.66 16.10 -51.01
C ALA A 291 -2.75 16.75 -51.87
N ALA A 292 -2.67 18.08 -52.03
CA ALA A 292 -3.54 18.80 -52.94
C ALA A 292 -3.29 18.30 -54.36
N CYS A 293 -4.30 17.66 -54.97
CA CYS A 293 -4.30 17.36 -56.40
C CYS A 293 -4.24 18.67 -57.19
N SER A 294 -3.05 19.02 -57.67
CA SER A 294 -2.85 20.01 -58.73
C SER A 294 -3.39 19.41 -60.04
N ALA A 295 -4.60 19.78 -60.43
CA ALA A 295 -5.09 19.55 -61.78
C ALA A 295 -4.30 20.44 -62.75
N ALA A 296 -3.48 19.82 -63.60
CA ALA A 296 -2.80 20.49 -64.69
C ALA A 296 -3.84 20.93 -65.75
N VAL A 297 -3.93 22.24 -65.97
CA VAL A 297 -4.63 22.83 -67.11
C VAL A 297 -3.78 22.58 -68.35
N THR A 298 -4.22 21.68 -69.23
CA THR A 298 -3.64 21.52 -70.57
C THR A 298 -4.24 22.57 -71.49
N ASP A 299 -3.42 23.56 -71.83
CA ASP A 299 -3.69 24.52 -72.90
C ASP A 299 -3.45 23.84 -74.25
N SER A 300 -4.47 23.79 -75.11
CA SER A 300 -4.33 23.31 -76.49
C SER A 300 -4.84 24.37 -77.46
N THR A 301 -3.91 25.13 -78.01
CA THR A 301 -4.10 26.02 -79.16
C THR A 301 -3.33 25.47 -80.36
N ALA A 302 -4.07 25.04 -81.39
CA ALA A 302 -3.68 25.09 -82.81
C ALA A 302 -4.96 24.82 -83.63
N CYS A 303 -5.64 25.85 -84.15
CA CYS A 303 -5.42 26.54 -85.43
C CYS A 303 -5.93 25.74 -86.65
N SER A 304 -7.14 26.14 -87.10
CA SER A 304 -7.54 26.44 -88.51
C SER A 304 -7.60 25.26 -89.51
N SER A 305 -8.51 25.17 -90.49
CA SER A 305 -9.53 26.06 -91.07
C SER A 305 -10.23 25.28 -92.20
N CYS A 306 -11.56 25.41 -92.34
CA CYS A 306 -12.35 25.46 -93.59
C CYS A 306 -13.81 25.78 -93.19
#